data_AF-A0A1F5Q2K5-F1
#
_entry.id   AF-A0A1F5Q2K5-F1
#
_cell.length_a   1.000
_cell.length_b   1.000
_cell.length_c   1.000
_cell.angle_alpha   90.00
_cell.angle_beta   90.00
_cell.angle_gamma   90.00
#
_symmetry.space_group_name_H-M   'P 1'
#
loop_
_entity.id
_entity.type
_entity.pdbx_description
1 polymer ?
#
loop_
_entity_poly.entity_id
_entity_poly.type
_entity_poly.pdbx_seq_one_letter_code
_entity_poly.pdbx_strand_id
1 'polypeptide(L)'
;MLIRYESVPCWYEISWSADPLGLIIRLHKDSAEEFFSKFESWPVTGHLCKRYGFKSFQANPEQGFGFDGLGLVALQSTADFLSFLLALPQIQVLTNKPCRYCQGRKKDSFGNNCLGCDKTGKETRFDWQSVLAAGLSLSLFLTKASIVQKKTSSSWQQLMTLETGHLKDRDMHSAPLGGECSSCLVRWISTADESCGPKIIKTMKRAYGRMLLGSDDVFRADIRPEGRFSLSCPGDCACIHTDSENRFEEGIGYSFSSHNVDHLGQQLALIAGLASLCDQARASGTL
;
A
#
# COMPACT_ATOMS: atom_id res chain seq x y z
N MET A 1 -13.62 -12.09 -8.59
CA MET A 1 -14.01 -10.89 -9.38
C MET A 1 -13.73 -11.17 -10.86
N LEU A 2 -14.32 -10.43 -11.82
CA LEU A 2 -14.17 -10.71 -13.26
C LEU A 2 -12.71 -10.65 -13.76
N ILE A 3 -11.86 -9.86 -13.09
CA ILE A 3 -10.50 -9.56 -13.56
C ILE A 3 -9.59 -10.80 -13.65
N ARG A 4 -9.87 -11.85 -12.86
CA ARG A 4 -9.09 -13.10 -12.91
C ARG A 4 -9.29 -13.84 -14.22
N TYR A 5 -10.51 -13.82 -14.74
CA TYR A 5 -10.90 -14.65 -15.87
C TYR A 5 -10.91 -13.86 -17.18
N GLU A 6 -11.10 -12.55 -17.10
CA GLU A 6 -11.30 -11.70 -18.25
C GLU A 6 -10.41 -10.46 -18.21
N SER A 7 -10.02 -10.01 -19.40
CA SER A 7 -9.44 -8.69 -19.57
C SER A 7 -10.55 -7.65 -19.43
N VAL A 8 -10.52 -6.90 -18.32
CA VAL A 8 -11.49 -5.83 -18.08
C VAL A 8 -10.83 -4.45 -18.22
N PRO A 9 -11.55 -3.44 -18.72
CA PRO A 9 -11.05 -2.07 -18.74
C PRO A 9 -10.67 -1.58 -17.34
N CYS A 10 -9.58 -0.83 -17.27
CA CYS A 10 -9.06 -0.26 -16.04
C CYS A 10 -10.02 0.77 -15.44
N TRP A 11 -10.37 0.61 -14.17
CA TRP A 11 -11.18 1.58 -13.43
C TRP A 11 -10.37 2.26 -12.32
N TYR A 12 -9.30 1.64 -11.81
CA TYR A 12 -8.26 2.35 -11.08
C TYR A 12 -6.88 1.71 -11.22
N GLU A 13 -5.84 2.49 -10.92
CA GLU A 13 -4.47 1.99 -10.85
C GLU A 13 -3.77 2.41 -9.57
N ILE A 14 -2.72 1.66 -9.24
CA ILE A 14 -1.76 2.02 -8.23
C ILE A 14 -0.35 2.06 -8.84
N SER A 15 0.42 3.06 -8.42
CA SER A 15 1.75 3.35 -8.93
C SER A 15 2.63 3.91 -7.82
N TRP A 16 3.94 3.74 -7.92
CA TRP A 16 4.90 4.22 -6.93
C TRP A 16 5.38 5.64 -7.26
N SER A 17 5.35 6.53 -6.26
CA SER A 17 5.97 7.85 -6.37
C SER A 17 7.30 7.88 -5.61
N ALA A 18 8.39 8.14 -6.34
CA ALA A 18 9.72 8.29 -5.77
C ALA A 18 9.96 9.67 -5.14
N ASP A 19 9.21 10.69 -5.58
CA ASP A 19 9.26 12.07 -5.08
C ASP A 19 7.96 12.82 -5.43
N PRO A 20 7.17 13.25 -4.44
CA PRO A 20 7.27 12.90 -3.02
C PRO A 20 7.08 11.39 -2.79
N LEU A 21 7.72 10.83 -1.75
CA LEU A 21 7.63 9.40 -1.43
C LEU A 21 6.19 9.02 -1.06
N GLY A 22 5.55 8.20 -1.90
CA GLY A 22 4.12 7.97 -1.81
C GLY A 22 3.60 6.90 -2.77
N LEU A 23 2.29 6.67 -2.68
CA LEU A 23 1.53 5.87 -3.64
C LEU A 23 0.71 6.83 -4.50
N ILE A 24 0.77 6.67 -5.82
CA ILE A 24 -0.15 7.32 -6.74
C ILE A 24 -1.30 6.38 -6.99
N ILE A 25 -2.53 6.86 -6.79
CA ILE A 25 -3.75 6.15 -7.16
C ILE A 25 -4.44 6.93 -8.26
N ARG A 26 -4.78 6.24 -9.34
CA ARG A 26 -5.47 6.84 -10.49
C ARG A 26 -6.86 6.25 -10.57
N LEU A 27 -7.89 7.07 -10.59
CA LEU A 27 -9.28 6.65 -10.83
C LEU A 27 -9.66 7.06 -12.25
N HIS A 28 -10.18 6.12 -13.04
CA HIS A 28 -10.65 6.45 -14.39
C HIS A 28 -11.85 7.42 -14.29
N LYS A 29 -11.90 8.44 -15.15
CA LYS A 29 -12.93 9.50 -15.07
C LYS A 29 -14.35 8.99 -15.26
N ASP A 30 -14.55 7.95 -16.07
CA ASP A 30 -15.87 7.29 -16.22
C ASP A 30 -16.44 6.76 -14.89
N SER A 31 -15.56 6.46 -13.93
CA SER A 31 -15.94 5.97 -12.61
C SER A 31 -16.11 7.11 -11.60
N ALA A 32 -15.69 8.35 -11.93
CA ALA A 32 -15.57 9.44 -10.96
C ALA A 32 -16.92 9.89 -10.39
N GLU A 33 -17.93 10.08 -11.23
CA GLU A 33 -19.25 10.53 -10.78
C GLU A 33 -19.84 9.55 -9.74
N GLU A 34 -19.85 8.26 -10.09
CA GLU A 34 -20.38 7.23 -9.21
C GLU A 34 -19.49 7.03 -7.97
N PHE A 35 -18.16 7.09 -8.13
CA PHE A 35 -17.20 7.02 -7.04
C PHE A 35 -17.42 8.13 -6.02
N PHE A 36 -17.47 9.39 -6.42
CA PHE A 36 -17.63 10.50 -5.48
C PHE A 36 -19.08 10.69 -5.00
N SER A 37 -20.04 10.01 -5.62
CA SER A 37 -21.43 10.05 -5.18
C SER A 37 -21.63 9.44 -3.78
N LYS A 38 -22.48 10.09 -2.99
CA LYS A 38 -23.06 9.58 -1.73
C LYS A 38 -22.08 9.38 -0.57
N PHE A 39 -20.87 9.97 -0.59
CA PHE A 39 -19.95 9.89 0.55
C PHE A 39 -20.46 10.61 1.81
N GLU A 40 -21.22 11.68 1.67
CA GLU A 40 -21.87 12.37 2.81
C GLU A 40 -22.82 11.46 3.58
N SER A 41 -23.37 10.44 2.90
CA SER A 41 -24.29 9.47 3.49
C SER A 41 -23.61 8.20 4.00
N TRP A 42 -22.29 8.04 3.82
CA TRP A 42 -21.57 6.83 4.23
C TRP A 42 -21.38 6.81 5.75
N PRO A 43 -22.12 5.99 6.52
CA PRO A 43 -22.08 6.04 7.99
C PRO A 43 -20.70 5.66 8.54
N VAL A 44 -19.91 4.92 7.75
CA VAL A 44 -18.56 4.49 8.10
C VAL A 44 -17.61 5.68 8.31
N THR A 45 -17.73 6.77 7.55
CA THR A 45 -16.83 7.92 7.70
C THR A 45 -17.04 8.60 9.05
N GLY A 46 -18.30 8.85 9.43
CA GLY A 46 -18.65 9.39 10.74
C GLY A 46 -18.29 8.46 11.90
N HIS A 47 -18.44 7.14 11.72
CA HIS A 47 -17.99 6.16 12.70
C HIS A 47 -16.48 6.21 12.92
N LEU A 48 -15.69 6.24 11.84
CA LEU A 48 -14.23 6.29 11.91
C LEU A 48 -13.73 7.60 12.51
N CYS A 49 -14.33 8.75 12.18
CA CYS A 49 -14.03 10.03 12.85
C CYS A 49 -14.23 9.94 14.36
N LYS A 50 -15.36 9.39 14.81
CA LYS A 50 -15.63 9.21 16.25
C LYS A 50 -14.68 8.20 16.91
N ARG A 51 -14.44 7.06 16.26
CA ARG A 51 -13.63 5.96 16.82
C ARG A 51 -12.16 6.36 16.98
N TYR A 52 -11.60 7.06 15.99
CA TYR A 52 -10.17 7.37 15.93
C TYR A 52 -9.86 8.85 16.18
N GLY A 53 -10.87 9.68 16.45
CA GLY A 53 -10.70 11.10 16.76
C GLY A 53 -10.26 11.95 15.57
N PHE A 54 -10.59 11.54 14.34
CA PHE A 54 -10.35 12.37 13.15
C PHE A 54 -11.26 13.59 13.17
N LYS A 55 -10.74 14.72 12.70
CA LYS A 55 -11.42 16.02 12.71
C LYS A 55 -12.29 16.22 11.48
N SER A 56 -11.82 15.73 10.32
CA SER A 56 -12.53 15.89 9.06
C SER A 56 -12.32 14.71 8.13
N PHE A 57 -13.26 14.53 7.21
CA PHE A 57 -13.15 13.65 6.06
C PHE A 57 -13.51 14.45 4.80
N GLN A 58 -12.71 14.28 3.75
CA GLN A 58 -12.90 14.92 2.47
C GLN A 58 -13.10 13.86 1.39
N ALA A 59 -14.01 14.11 0.45
CA ALA A 59 -14.18 13.28 -0.74
C ALA A 59 -14.52 14.19 -1.92
N ASN A 60 -13.49 14.79 -2.51
CA ASN A 60 -13.63 15.73 -3.62
C ASN A 60 -12.57 15.42 -4.69
N PRO A 61 -12.94 15.33 -5.98
CA PRO A 61 -12.02 14.96 -7.05
C PRO A 61 -10.88 15.96 -7.28
N GLU A 62 -11.08 17.24 -6.97
CA GLU A 62 -10.11 18.32 -7.20
C GLU A 62 -9.22 18.58 -5.98
N GLN A 63 -9.68 18.22 -4.79
CA GLN A 63 -8.96 18.49 -3.54
C GLN A 63 -8.32 17.22 -2.95
N GLY A 64 -8.98 16.06 -3.07
CA GLY A 64 -8.52 14.80 -2.49
C GLY A 64 -9.59 14.01 -1.73
N PHE A 65 -9.16 12.87 -1.19
CA PHE A 65 -9.99 11.86 -0.54
C PHE A 65 -9.34 11.35 0.76
N GLY A 66 -10.00 11.50 1.91
CA GLY A 66 -9.55 10.91 3.16
C GLY A 66 -9.66 11.81 4.39
N PHE A 67 -9.05 11.35 5.48
CA PHE A 67 -9.12 11.97 6.80
C PHE A 67 -7.99 12.98 7.04
N ASP A 68 -8.33 14.08 7.73
CA ASP A 68 -7.40 15.08 8.30
C ASP A 68 -6.38 15.67 7.31
N GLY A 69 -6.66 15.62 6.01
CA GLY A 69 -5.73 16.05 4.95
C GLY A 69 -4.50 15.14 4.78
N LEU A 70 -4.48 13.97 5.45
CA LEU A 70 -3.39 12.98 5.40
C LEU A 70 -3.71 11.78 4.50
N GLY A 71 -4.90 11.79 3.88
CA GLY A 71 -5.31 10.79 2.89
C GLY A 71 -4.70 11.05 1.50
N LEU A 72 -5.49 10.74 0.48
CA LEU A 72 -5.13 10.90 -0.92
C LEU A 72 -5.32 12.37 -1.33
N VAL A 73 -4.24 13.08 -1.64
CA VAL A 73 -4.27 14.47 -2.12
C VAL A 73 -4.38 14.48 -3.63
N ALA A 74 -5.26 15.32 -4.20
CA ALA A 74 -5.39 15.41 -5.66
C ALA A 74 -4.10 15.91 -6.32
N LEU A 75 -3.74 15.29 -7.43
CA LEU A 75 -2.68 15.71 -8.34
C LEU A 75 -3.29 16.29 -9.62
N GLN A 76 -2.43 16.81 -10.50
CA GLN A 76 -2.84 17.16 -11.85
C GLN A 76 -3.43 15.93 -12.56
N SER A 77 -4.68 16.05 -12.99
CA SER A 77 -5.38 14.99 -13.71
C SER A 77 -4.87 14.87 -15.15
N THR A 78 -4.91 13.66 -15.71
CA THR A 78 -4.65 13.42 -17.13
C THR A 78 -5.94 13.52 -17.94
N ALA A 79 -5.90 13.20 -19.24
CA ALA A 79 -7.09 13.10 -20.07
C ALA A 79 -8.10 12.09 -19.49
N ASP A 80 -7.63 10.91 -19.10
CA ASP A 80 -8.49 9.77 -18.76
C ASP A 80 -8.62 9.51 -17.24
N PHE A 81 -7.66 9.99 -16.44
CA PHE A 81 -7.58 9.66 -15.02
C PHE A 81 -7.57 10.87 -14.11
N LEU A 82 -8.30 10.77 -13.00
CA LEU A 82 -8.09 11.56 -11.79
C LEU A 82 -6.93 10.93 -11.01
N SER A 83 -5.89 11.70 -10.73
CA SER A 83 -4.70 11.20 -10.03
C SER A 83 -4.65 11.73 -8.61
N PHE A 84 -4.29 10.87 -7.67
CA PHE A 84 -4.14 11.23 -6.26
C PHE A 84 -2.84 10.68 -5.71
N LEU A 85 -2.24 11.40 -4.77
CA LEU A 85 -1.05 11.01 -4.03
C LEU A 85 -1.41 10.71 -2.59
N LEU A 86 -1.12 9.49 -2.13
CA LEU A 86 -0.98 9.18 -0.72
C LEU A 86 0.50 9.31 -0.32
N ALA A 87 0.86 10.44 0.28
CA ALA A 87 2.22 10.62 0.80
C ALA A 87 2.44 9.68 1.99
N LEU A 88 3.59 8.98 2.02
CA LEU A 88 3.90 8.09 3.13
C LEU A 88 4.23 8.89 4.39
N PRO A 89 3.45 8.75 5.48
CA PRO A 89 3.67 9.49 6.72
C PRO A 89 4.89 8.93 7.48
N GLN A 90 5.56 9.77 8.26
CA GLN A 90 6.55 9.26 9.22
C GLN A 90 5.83 8.68 10.43
N ILE A 91 6.05 7.40 10.71
CA ILE A 91 5.55 6.74 11.92
C ILE A 91 6.58 6.89 13.02
N GLN A 92 7.82 6.50 12.76
CA GLN A 92 8.92 6.57 13.71
C GLN A 92 9.70 7.88 13.52
N VAL A 93 9.73 8.71 14.56
CA VAL A 93 10.36 10.03 14.54
C VAL A 93 11.44 10.10 15.62
N LEU A 94 12.68 10.41 15.20
CA LEU A 94 13.77 10.69 16.13
C LEU A 94 13.54 12.03 16.81
N THR A 95 13.60 12.04 18.13
CA THR A 95 13.59 13.27 18.91
C THR A 95 15.00 13.84 19.03
N ASN A 96 15.12 15.05 19.57
CA ASN A 96 16.43 15.63 19.89
C ASN A 96 16.97 15.18 21.26
N LYS A 97 16.25 14.32 21.99
CA LYS A 97 16.67 13.83 23.30
C LYS A 97 17.57 12.60 23.16
N PRO A 98 18.64 12.48 23.97
CA PRO A 98 19.46 11.28 23.98
C PRO A 98 18.63 10.08 24.46
N CYS A 99 18.87 8.91 23.87
CA CYS A 99 18.21 7.67 24.29
C CYS A 99 18.42 7.42 25.79
N ARG A 100 17.35 7.10 26.53
CA ARG A 100 17.41 6.85 27.98
C ARG A 100 18.29 5.67 28.36
N TYR A 101 18.41 4.67 27.48
CA TYR A 101 19.15 3.45 27.74
C TYR A 101 20.66 3.61 27.50
N CYS A 102 21.07 4.20 26.37
CA CYS A 102 22.50 4.37 26.05
C CYS A 102 23.04 5.77 26.36
N GLN A 103 22.19 6.72 26.74
CA GLN A 103 22.53 8.13 26.95
C GLN A 103 23.24 8.75 25.73
N GLY A 104 22.82 8.40 24.51
CA GLY A 104 23.41 8.90 23.28
C GLY A 104 24.59 8.09 22.73
N ARG A 105 25.11 7.11 23.48
CA ARG A 105 26.31 6.35 23.09
C ARG A 105 26.08 5.33 21.97
N LYS A 106 24.83 5.09 21.56
CA LYS A 106 24.40 4.09 20.56
C LYS A 106 24.69 2.62 20.91
N LYS A 107 25.46 2.39 21.97
CA LYS A 107 25.80 1.07 22.51
C LYS A 107 25.24 0.87 23.92
N ASP A 108 24.93 -0.37 24.26
CA ASP A 108 24.58 -0.76 25.63
C ASP A 108 25.83 -0.89 26.53
N SER A 109 25.63 -1.28 27.78
CA SER A 109 26.71 -1.47 28.77
C SER A 109 27.69 -2.58 28.41
N PHE A 110 27.33 -3.48 27.49
CA PHE A 110 28.16 -4.60 27.04
C PHE A 110 28.86 -4.29 25.70
N GLY A 111 28.67 -3.09 25.15
CA GLY A 111 29.25 -2.68 23.88
C GLY A 111 28.47 -3.13 22.63
N ASN A 112 27.31 -3.78 22.82
CA ASN A 112 26.41 -4.16 21.74
C ASN A 112 25.57 -2.97 21.28
N ASN A 113 24.89 -3.12 20.15
CA ASN A 113 23.95 -2.13 19.65
C ASN A 113 22.82 -1.88 20.66
N CYS A 114 22.59 -0.62 21.00
CA CYS A 114 21.53 -0.29 21.96
C CYS A 114 20.16 -0.58 21.37
N LEU A 115 19.50 -1.65 21.86
CA LEU A 115 18.16 -2.06 21.43
C LEU A 115 17.10 -0.99 21.67
N GLY A 116 17.19 -0.25 22.77
CA GLY A 116 16.20 0.77 23.13
C GLY A 116 16.13 1.98 22.18
N CYS A 117 17.13 2.18 21.32
CA CYS A 117 17.08 3.22 20.28
C CYS A 117 17.50 2.70 18.91
N ASP A 118 17.68 1.39 18.77
CA ASP A 118 18.24 0.72 17.60
C ASP A 118 19.42 1.50 16.98
N LYS A 119 20.47 1.71 17.78
CA LYS A 119 21.73 2.39 17.36
C LYS A 119 21.60 3.86 16.97
N THR A 120 20.41 4.46 17.00
CA THR A 120 20.22 5.88 16.63
C THR A 120 20.82 6.83 17.67
N GLY A 121 20.89 6.40 18.93
CA GLY A 121 21.35 7.19 20.07
C GLY A 121 20.31 8.21 20.57
N LYS A 122 19.13 8.28 19.95
CA LYS A 122 18.09 9.25 20.27
C LYS A 122 16.84 8.55 20.80
N GLU A 123 16.04 9.25 21.61
CA GLU A 123 14.69 8.80 21.91
C GLU A 123 13.83 8.84 20.65
N THR A 124 12.93 7.87 20.54
CA THR A 124 12.00 7.72 19.41
C THR A 124 10.57 8.00 19.88
N ARG A 125 9.83 8.78 19.10
CA ARG A 125 8.37 8.94 19.24
C ARG A 125 7.68 8.27 18.05
N PHE A 126 6.52 7.68 18.30
CA PHE A 126 5.69 7.11 17.24
C PHE A 126 4.46 8.00 16.98
N ASP A 127 4.22 8.34 15.72
CA ASP A 127 3.02 9.02 15.23
C ASP A 127 2.11 8.03 14.49
N TRP A 128 1.39 7.24 15.29
CA TRP A 128 0.42 6.28 14.77
C TRP A 128 -0.83 6.95 14.20
N GLN A 129 -1.15 8.18 14.62
CA GLN A 129 -2.38 8.85 14.19
C GLN A 129 -2.32 9.22 12.71
N SER A 130 -1.17 9.74 12.27
CA SER A 130 -0.98 10.14 10.87
C SER A 130 -1.07 8.94 9.92
N VAL A 131 -0.48 7.80 10.28
CA VAL A 131 -0.57 6.59 9.46
C VAL A 131 -1.96 5.96 9.50
N LEU A 132 -2.68 6.04 10.63
CA LEU A 132 -4.08 5.61 10.72
C LEU A 132 -4.97 6.40 9.75
N ALA A 133 -4.84 7.73 9.71
CA ALA A 133 -5.58 8.57 8.79
C ALA A 133 -5.28 8.19 7.33
N ALA A 134 -4.00 8.05 6.97
CA ALA A 134 -3.58 7.67 5.62
C ALA A 134 -4.10 6.27 5.21
N GLY A 135 -3.88 5.26 6.05
CA GLY A 135 -4.24 3.86 5.75
C GLY A 135 -5.75 3.61 5.70
N LEU A 136 -6.53 4.24 6.58
CA LEU A 136 -7.99 4.15 6.54
C LEU A 136 -8.59 4.91 5.35
N SER A 137 -7.97 6.04 4.95
CA SER A 137 -8.36 6.75 3.73
C SER A 137 -8.15 5.87 2.49
N LEU A 138 -6.99 5.22 2.41
CA LEU A 138 -6.70 4.26 1.35
C LEU A 138 -7.70 3.10 1.34
N SER A 139 -7.99 2.53 2.51
CA SER A 139 -8.93 1.41 2.62
C SER A 139 -10.33 1.79 2.14
N LEU A 140 -10.86 2.93 2.57
CA LEU A 140 -12.16 3.42 2.09
C LEU A 140 -12.15 3.71 0.59
N PHE A 141 -11.06 4.25 0.05
CA PHE A 141 -10.92 4.50 -1.37
C PHE A 141 -11.02 3.19 -2.15
N LEU A 142 -10.22 2.18 -1.77
CA LEU A 142 -10.18 0.88 -2.43
C LEU A 142 -11.52 0.14 -2.31
N THR A 143 -12.17 0.19 -1.14
CA THR A 143 -13.53 -0.36 -0.96
C THR A 143 -14.55 0.32 -1.86
N LYS A 144 -14.50 1.66 -1.99
CA LYS A 144 -15.42 2.35 -2.91
C LYS A 144 -15.11 1.98 -4.37
N ALA A 145 -13.84 1.94 -4.74
CA ALA A 145 -13.42 1.59 -6.09
C ALA A 145 -13.84 0.15 -6.47
N SER A 146 -13.85 -0.76 -5.50
CA SER A 146 -14.33 -2.13 -5.70
C SER A 146 -15.86 -2.24 -5.77
N ILE A 147 -16.63 -1.27 -5.27
CA ILE A 147 -18.09 -1.24 -5.44
C ILE A 147 -18.46 -0.68 -6.83
N VAL A 148 -17.74 0.34 -7.29
CA VAL A 148 -18.01 1.07 -8.55
C VAL A 148 -17.50 0.32 -9.78
N GLN A 149 -17.12 -0.95 -9.65
CA GLN A 149 -16.62 -1.78 -10.75
C GLN A 149 -17.53 -1.71 -11.97
N LYS A 150 -17.12 -0.93 -12.95
CA LYS A 150 -17.89 -0.63 -14.16
C LYS A 150 -16.96 -0.70 -15.35
N LYS A 151 -17.52 -1.11 -16.49
CA LYS A 151 -16.82 -1.06 -17.77
C LYS A 151 -16.52 0.41 -18.12
N THR A 152 -15.24 0.75 -18.16
CA THR A 152 -14.75 2.08 -18.54
C THR A 152 -14.38 2.10 -20.02
N SER A 153 -14.17 3.30 -20.57
CA SER A 153 -13.61 3.52 -21.90
C SER A 153 -12.10 3.36 -21.94
N SER A 154 -11.46 2.94 -20.84
CA SER A 154 -10.01 2.75 -20.76
C SER A 154 -9.54 1.73 -21.80
N SER A 155 -8.51 2.10 -22.56
CA SER A 155 -7.77 1.16 -23.40
C SER A 155 -6.84 0.25 -22.59
N TRP A 156 -6.52 0.64 -21.36
CA TRP A 156 -5.69 -0.11 -20.43
C TRP A 156 -6.51 -1.16 -19.68
N GLN A 157 -5.91 -2.30 -19.41
CA GLN A 157 -6.53 -3.40 -18.67
C GLN A 157 -6.37 -3.24 -17.15
N GLN A 158 -7.35 -3.59 -16.34
CA GLN A 158 -7.19 -3.61 -14.88
C GLN A 158 -6.15 -4.67 -14.47
N LEU A 159 -4.99 -4.27 -13.94
CA LEU A 159 -3.92 -5.21 -13.61
C LEU A 159 -4.17 -5.96 -12.30
N MET A 160 -4.60 -5.24 -11.28
CA MET A 160 -4.72 -5.73 -9.92
C MET A 160 -5.83 -5.00 -9.18
N THR A 161 -6.51 -5.68 -8.27
CA THR A 161 -7.31 -5.04 -7.23
C THR A 161 -6.65 -5.24 -5.87
N LEU A 162 -6.83 -4.26 -4.98
CA LEU A 162 -6.38 -4.30 -3.61
C LEU A 162 -7.58 -4.19 -2.66
N GLU A 163 -7.50 -4.96 -1.59
CA GLU A 163 -8.40 -4.91 -0.44
C GLU A 163 -7.54 -4.74 0.80
N THR A 164 -7.82 -3.70 1.58
CA THR A 164 -7.06 -3.39 2.79
C THR A 164 -7.99 -3.18 3.95
N GLY A 165 -7.50 -3.47 5.15
CA GLY A 165 -8.21 -3.17 6.38
C GLY A 165 -7.26 -2.69 7.47
N HIS A 166 -7.85 -2.23 8.56
CA HIS A 166 -7.15 -2.04 9.80
C HIS A 166 -8.06 -2.39 10.97
N LEU A 167 -7.59 -3.32 11.80
CA LEU A 167 -8.23 -3.69 13.03
C LEU A 167 -7.31 -3.29 14.18
N LYS A 168 -7.82 -2.38 15.02
CA LYS A 168 -7.25 -2.07 16.32
C LYS A 168 -8.30 -2.43 17.37
N ASP A 169 -8.06 -3.53 18.06
CA ASP A 169 -8.73 -3.87 19.31
C ASP A 169 -7.69 -4.01 20.43
N ARG A 170 -8.13 -3.98 21.70
CA ARG A 170 -7.34 -3.72 22.92
C ARG A 170 -5.94 -4.35 22.98
N ASP A 171 -5.74 -5.52 22.37
CA ASP A 171 -4.45 -6.23 22.30
C ASP A 171 -4.10 -6.76 20.89
N MET A 172 -4.88 -6.41 19.86
CA MET A 172 -4.68 -6.89 18.49
C MET A 172 -4.51 -5.72 17.52
N HIS A 173 -3.35 -5.69 16.87
CA HIS A 173 -3.08 -4.85 15.72
C HIS A 173 -3.01 -5.74 14.49
N SER A 174 -3.87 -5.48 13.52
CA SER A 174 -3.81 -6.14 12.21
C SER A 174 -4.08 -5.13 11.11
N ALA A 175 -3.32 -5.24 10.03
CA ALA A 175 -3.48 -4.44 8.83
C ALA A 175 -3.54 -5.37 7.60
N PRO A 176 -4.61 -6.18 7.47
CA PRO A 176 -4.71 -7.18 6.42
C PRO A 176 -4.66 -6.52 5.04
N LEU A 177 -4.02 -7.21 4.11
CA LEU A 177 -3.91 -6.84 2.70
C LEU A 177 -4.23 -8.06 1.85
N GLY A 178 -5.06 -7.87 0.84
CA GLY A 178 -5.32 -8.89 -0.16
C GLY A 178 -5.75 -8.25 -1.45
N GLY A 179 -6.22 -9.08 -2.36
CA GLY A 179 -6.72 -8.62 -3.63
C GLY A 179 -6.64 -9.69 -4.70
N GLU A 180 -6.78 -9.25 -5.95
CA GLU A 180 -6.78 -10.13 -7.10
C GLU A 180 -5.80 -9.62 -8.16
N CYS A 181 -5.10 -10.54 -8.82
CA CYS A 181 -4.31 -10.27 -10.00
C CYS A 181 -5.09 -10.68 -11.24
N SER A 182 -5.04 -9.84 -12.27
CA SER A 182 -5.63 -10.16 -13.56
C SER A 182 -4.81 -11.20 -14.32
N SER A 183 -5.45 -11.90 -15.26
CA SER A 183 -4.77 -12.85 -16.15
C SER A 183 -3.64 -12.20 -16.95
N CYS A 184 -3.78 -10.93 -17.32
CA CYS A 184 -2.77 -10.22 -18.10
C CYS A 184 -1.54 -9.85 -17.27
N LEU A 185 -1.73 -9.39 -16.03
CA LEU A 185 -0.62 -9.18 -15.09
C LEU A 185 0.10 -10.52 -14.82
N VAL A 186 -0.65 -11.59 -14.58
CA VAL A 186 -0.08 -12.92 -14.34
C VAL A 186 0.76 -13.42 -15.54
N ARG A 187 0.27 -13.24 -16.77
CA ARG A 187 1.05 -13.55 -17.98
C ARG A 187 2.33 -12.72 -18.04
N TRP A 188 2.27 -11.44 -17.72
CA TRP A 188 3.48 -10.61 -17.71
C TRP A 188 4.48 -11.06 -16.66
N ILE A 189 4.03 -11.41 -15.44
CA ILE A 189 4.90 -11.91 -14.36
C ILE A 189 5.66 -13.17 -14.82
N SER A 190 5.01 -14.06 -15.59
CA SER A 190 5.66 -15.27 -16.11
C SER A 190 6.85 -14.98 -17.05
N THR A 191 6.89 -13.77 -17.61
CA THR A 191 7.94 -13.29 -18.51
C THR A 191 8.86 -12.25 -17.87
N ALA A 192 8.63 -11.90 -16.60
CA ALA A 192 9.38 -10.87 -15.93
C ALA A 192 10.85 -11.28 -15.75
N ASP A 193 11.76 -10.35 -16.01
CA ASP A 193 13.19 -10.60 -15.86
C ASP A 193 13.62 -10.63 -14.37
N GLU A 194 14.81 -11.17 -14.12
CA GLU A 194 15.39 -11.30 -12.77
C GLU A 194 15.59 -9.94 -12.06
N SER A 195 15.60 -8.82 -12.79
CA SER A 195 15.72 -7.47 -12.21
C SER A 195 14.42 -7.00 -11.54
N CYS A 196 13.29 -7.67 -11.79
CA CYS A 196 11.98 -7.29 -11.26
C CYS A 196 11.96 -7.31 -9.73
N GLY A 197 12.38 -8.42 -9.12
CA GLY A 197 12.44 -8.59 -7.66
C GLY A 197 13.29 -7.53 -6.95
N PRO A 198 14.54 -7.28 -7.37
CA PRO A 198 15.39 -6.23 -6.80
C PRO A 198 14.77 -4.82 -6.84
N LYS A 199 14.06 -4.46 -7.92
CA LYS A 199 13.37 -3.16 -8.02
C LYS A 199 12.23 -3.05 -6.99
N ILE A 200 11.44 -4.11 -6.83
CA ILE A 200 10.37 -4.18 -5.83
C ILE A 200 10.94 -4.05 -4.42
N ILE A 201 12.01 -4.80 -4.10
CA ILE A 201 12.70 -4.73 -2.80
C ILE A 201 13.19 -3.30 -2.52
N LYS A 202 13.79 -2.63 -3.50
CA LYS A 202 14.27 -1.25 -3.36
C LYS A 202 13.11 -0.29 -3.04
N THR A 203 11.97 -0.47 -3.69
CA THR A 203 10.76 0.33 -3.44
C THR A 203 10.22 0.10 -2.03
N MET A 204 10.05 -1.16 -1.61
CA MET A 204 9.60 -1.49 -0.26
C MET A 204 10.55 -0.95 0.82
N LYS A 205 11.87 -1.05 0.61
CA LYS A 205 12.88 -0.47 1.52
C LYS A 205 12.76 1.04 1.65
N ARG A 206 12.54 1.76 0.54
CA ARG A 206 12.33 3.23 0.58
C ARG A 206 11.04 3.58 1.32
N ALA A 207 9.95 2.88 1.04
CA ALA A 207 8.67 3.09 1.71
C ALA A 207 8.78 2.82 3.22
N TYR A 208 9.32 1.67 3.60
CA TYR A 208 9.52 1.29 4.99
C TYR A 208 10.47 2.25 5.70
N GLY A 209 11.60 2.61 5.09
CA GLY A 209 12.56 3.55 5.65
C GLY A 209 11.99 4.96 5.87
N ARG A 210 11.10 5.41 4.97
CA ARG A 210 10.36 6.67 5.15
C ARG A 210 9.47 6.64 6.39
N MET A 211 8.82 5.52 6.67
CA MET A 211 7.86 5.38 7.75
C MET A 211 8.52 5.02 9.10
N LEU A 212 9.48 4.09 9.11
CA LEU A 212 10.01 3.41 10.30
C LEU A 212 11.53 3.52 10.44
N LEU A 213 12.17 4.52 9.82
CA LEU A 213 13.62 4.79 9.87
C LEU A 213 14.55 3.68 9.34
N GLY A 214 13.99 2.59 8.79
CA GLY A 214 14.72 1.49 8.17
C GLY A 214 14.68 0.22 9.01
N SER A 215 15.24 -0.87 8.47
CA SER A 215 15.48 -2.10 9.22
C SER A 215 16.68 -2.82 8.59
N ASP A 216 17.46 -3.48 9.43
CA ASP A 216 18.50 -4.43 9.01
C ASP A 216 17.90 -5.78 8.56
N ASP A 217 16.60 -6.01 8.83
CA ASP A 217 15.89 -7.23 8.43
C ASP A 217 15.74 -7.38 6.92
N VAL A 218 15.50 -8.62 6.50
CA VAL A 218 15.47 -9.00 5.09
C VAL A 218 14.10 -8.70 4.48
N PHE A 219 14.12 -7.82 3.49
CA PHE A 219 13.03 -7.67 2.52
C PHE A 219 13.19 -8.71 1.41
N ARG A 220 12.09 -9.33 0.96
CA ARG A 220 12.11 -10.32 -0.12
C ARG A 220 11.06 -9.99 -1.16
N ALA A 221 11.39 -10.21 -2.42
CA ALA A 221 10.44 -10.25 -3.52
C ALA A 221 10.83 -11.45 -4.39
N ASP A 222 10.00 -12.48 -4.34
CA ASP A 222 10.14 -13.68 -5.15
C ASP A 222 9.18 -13.56 -6.32
N ILE A 223 9.71 -13.49 -7.55
CA ILE A 223 8.96 -13.39 -8.81
C ILE A 223 9.22 -14.67 -9.56
N ARG A 224 8.18 -15.48 -9.76
CA ARG A 224 8.33 -16.84 -10.27
C ARG A 224 7.88 -16.95 -11.72
N PRO A 225 8.55 -17.78 -12.55
CA PRO A 225 8.20 -18.01 -13.94
C PRO A 225 6.76 -18.51 -14.15
N GLU A 226 6.13 -19.11 -13.15
CA GLU A 226 4.73 -19.53 -13.21
C GLU A 226 3.76 -18.35 -12.95
N GLY A 227 4.17 -17.10 -13.17
CA GLY A 227 3.30 -15.94 -12.98
C GLY A 227 2.97 -15.62 -11.51
N ARG A 228 3.71 -16.19 -10.56
CA ARG A 228 3.49 -16.02 -9.12
C ARG A 228 4.43 -14.98 -8.54
N PHE A 229 3.98 -14.33 -7.46
CA PHE A 229 4.89 -13.55 -6.63
C PHE A 229 4.64 -13.79 -5.14
N SER A 230 5.66 -13.48 -4.35
CA SER A 230 5.50 -13.24 -2.92
C SER A 230 6.40 -12.09 -2.48
N LEU A 231 5.89 -11.21 -1.62
CA LEU A 231 6.65 -10.08 -1.08
C LEU A 231 6.68 -10.19 0.44
N SER A 232 7.81 -9.87 1.06
CA SER A 232 7.93 -9.78 2.51
C SER A 232 8.69 -8.53 2.93
N CYS A 233 8.32 -8.00 4.09
CA CYS A 233 8.97 -6.86 4.73
C CYS A 233 9.31 -7.21 6.20
N PRO A 234 10.10 -6.37 6.90
CA PRO A 234 10.46 -6.59 8.29
C PRO A 234 9.24 -6.81 9.21
N GLY A 235 9.35 -7.79 10.10
CA GLY A 235 8.28 -8.26 10.97
C GLY A 235 8.35 -9.77 11.21
N ASP A 236 7.38 -10.32 11.94
CA ASP A 236 7.26 -11.76 12.17
C ASP A 236 6.60 -12.45 10.96
N CYS A 237 7.38 -12.64 9.90
CA CYS A 237 6.86 -13.19 8.63
C CYS A 237 5.77 -12.33 7.97
N ALA A 238 5.86 -11.00 8.11
CA ALA A 238 4.97 -10.04 7.45
C ALA A 238 5.12 -10.12 5.93
N CYS A 239 4.16 -10.75 5.26
CA CYS A 239 4.26 -11.04 3.83
C CYS A 239 2.92 -11.04 3.11
N ILE A 240 2.98 -11.07 1.79
CA ILE A 240 1.89 -11.43 0.90
C ILE A 240 2.31 -12.62 0.04
N HIS A 241 1.38 -13.53 -0.19
CA HIS A 241 1.58 -14.66 -1.07
C HIS A 241 0.32 -14.96 -1.86
N THR A 242 0.50 -15.62 -3.00
CA THR A 242 -0.61 -16.21 -3.76
C THR A 242 -1.38 -17.18 -2.86
N ASP A 243 -2.70 -17.18 -2.94
CA ASP A 243 -3.52 -18.16 -2.23
C ASP A 243 -3.19 -19.59 -2.71
N SER A 244 -2.93 -20.49 -1.75
CA SER A 244 -2.41 -21.84 -1.98
C SER A 244 -3.40 -22.78 -2.67
N GLU A 245 -4.69 -22.44 -2.64
CA GLU A 245 -5.74 -23.27 -3.28
C GLU A 245 -5.86 -23.05 -4.79
N ASN A 246 -5.23 -22.01 -5.34
CA ASN A 246 -5.31 -21.73 -6.77
C ASN A 246 -4.42 -22.71 -7.55
N ARG A 247 -5.06 -23.71 -8.18
CA ARG A 247 -4.43 -24.44 -9.28
C ARG A 247 -4.18 -23.44 -10.40
N PHE A 248 -2.91 -23.24 -10.72
CA PHE A 248 -2.52 -22.25 -11.70
C PHE A 248 -2.83 -22.77 -13.10
N GLU A 249 -3.77 -22.10 -13.77
CA GLU A 249 -4.13 -22.35 -15.15
C GLU A 249 -3.60 -21.19 -16.00
N GLU A 250 -2.95 -21.52 -17.11
CA GLU A 250 -2.40 -20.51 -18.02
C GLU A 250 -3.51 -19.58 -18.51
N GLY A 251 -3.31 -18.28 -18.34
CA GLY A 251 -4.30 -17.28 -18.72
C GLY A 251 -5.40 -17.02 -17.68
N ILE A 252 -5.27 -17.52 -16.45
CA ILE A 252 -6.16 -17.20 -15.33
C ILE A 252 -5.39 -16.46 -14.23
N GLY A 253 -5.99 -15.37 -13.73
CA GLY A 253 -5.53 -14.61 -12.59
C GLY A 253 -5.80 -15.31 -11.25
N TYR A 254 -5.39 -14.72 -10.13
CA TYR A 254 -5.52 -15.35 -8.81
C TYR A 254 -5.75 -14.35 -7.68
N SER A 255 -6.24 -14.84 -6.53
CA SER A 255 -6.21 -14.08 -5.27
C SER A 255 -4.83 -14.12 -4.65
N PHE A 256 -4.49 -13.07 -3.90
CA PHE A 256 -3.41 -13.07 -2.94
C PHE A 256 -3.91 -12.51 -1.60
N SER A 257 -3.23 -12.88 -0.52
CA SER A 257 -3.54 -12.41 0.82
C SER A 257 -2.25 -12.25 1.64
N SER A 258 -2.37 -11.49 2.71
CA SER A 258 -1.28 -11.22 3.64
C SER A 258 -1.26 -12.20 4.80
N HIS A 259 -0.07 -12.45 5.32
CA HIS A 259 0.17 -13.15 6.57
C HIS A 259 1.00 -12.27 7.51
N ASN A 260 0.63 -12.22 8.79
CA ASN A 260 1.31 -11.46 9.86
C ASN A 260 1.66 -9.99 9.50
N VAL A 261 0.73 -9.29 8.85
CA VAL A 261 0.84 -7.84 8.66
C VAL A 261 0.16 -7.16 9.84
N ASP A 262 0.97 -6.77 10.81
CA ASP A 262 0.52 -6.31 12.13
C ASP A 262 0.13 -4.84 12.13
N HIS A 263 0.77 -4.03 11.29
CA HIS A 263 0.55 -2.58 11.29
C HIS A 263 0.57 -1.93 9.91
N LEU A 264 -0.01 -0.73 9.83
CA LEU A 264 -0.17 0.01 8.57
C LEU A 264 1.16 0.35 7.88
N GLY A 265 2.25 0.52 8.64
CA GLY A 265 3.59 0.66 8.05
C GLY A 265 4.04 -0.54 7.19
N GLN A 266 3.79 -1.78 7.63
CA GLN A 266 4.08 -2.99 6.85
C GLN A 266 3.13 -3.07 5.65
N GLN A 267 1.84 -2.84 5.87
CA GLN A 267 0.83 -2.85 4.82
C GLN A 267 1.20 -1.87 3.69
N LEU A 268 1.48 -0.61 4.01
CA LEU A 268 1.86 0.41 3.02
C LEU A 268 3.20 0.11 2.33
N ALA A 269 4.16 -0.52 3.03
CA ALA A 269 5.41 -0.96 2.43
C ALA A 269 5.18 -2.08 1.40
N LEU A 270 4.34 -3.07 1.72
CA LEU A 270 3.97 -4.14 0.80
C LEU A 270 3.18 -3.61 -0.40
N ILE A 271 2.25 -2.68 -0.18
CA ILE A 271 1.51 -2.00 -1.25
C ILE A 271 2.46 -1.21 -2.16
N ALA A 272 3.49 -0.56 -1.62
CA ALA A 272 4.52 0.07 -2.46
C ALA A 272 5.28 -0.94 -3.32
N GLY A 273 5.51 -2.15 -2.81
CA GLY A 273 6.05 -3.26 -3.60
C GLY A 273 5.12 -3.68 -4.75
N LEU A 274 3.82 -3.83 -4.47
CA LEU A 274 2.79 -4.13 -5.48
C LEU A 274 2.65 -3.01 -6.53
N ALA A 275 2.74 -1.75 -6.11
CA ALA A 275 2.75 -0.60 -7.00
C ALA A 275 3.97 -0.65 -7.93
N SER A 276 5.15 -0.97 -7.40
CA SER A 276 6.35 -1.16 -8.20
C SER A 276 6.25 -2.34 -9.18
N LEU A 277 5.49 -3.39 -8.85
CA LEU A 277 5.20 -4.50 -9.76
C LEU A 277 4.31 -4.02 -10.91
N CYS A 278 3.23 -3.30 -10.60
CA CYS A 278 2.31 -2.75 -11.59
C CYS A 278 3.00 -1.75 -12.54
N ASP A 279 3.85 -0.86 -12.00
CA ASP A 279 4.61 0.10 -12.80
C ASP A 279 5.53 -0.58 -13.82
N GLN A 280 6.19 -1.67 -13.41
CA GLN A 280 7.05 -2.44 -14.29
C GLN A 280 6.25 -3.15 -15.39
N ALA A 281 5.08 -3.68 -15.04
CA ALA A 281 4.17 -4.31 -15.98
C ALA A 281 3.64 -3.31 -17.03
N ARG A 282 3.31 -2.08 -16.60
CA ARG A 282 2.93 -0.99 -17.52
C ARG A 282 4.09 -0.54 -18.40
N ALA A 283 5.30 -0.45 -17.84
CA ALA A 283 6.48 0.03 -18.56
C ALA A 283 6.93 -0.91 -19.68
N SER A 284 6.57 -2.20 -19.66
CA SER A 284 6.91 -3.13 -20.74
C SER A 284 6.10 -2.93 -22.02
N GLY A 285 5.03 -2.09 -21.98
CA GLY A 285 4.18 -1.81 -23.13
C GLY A 285 3.35 -3.00 -23.61
N THR A 286 3.26 -4.06 -22.82
CA THR A 286 2.63 -5.33 -23.19
C THR A 286 1.18 -5.44 -22.69
N LEU A 287 0.67 -4.42 -21.96
CA LEU A 287 -0.57 -4.46 -21.17
C LEU A 287 -1.36 -3.14 -21.15
#